data_AF-A9M4Z5-F1
#
_entry.id   AF-A9M4Z5-F1
#
_cell.length_a   1.000
_cell.length_b   1.000
_cell.length_c   1.000
_cell.angle_alpha   90.00
_cell.angle_beta   90.00
_cell.angle_gamma   90.00
#
_symmetry.space_group_name_H-M   'P 1'
#
loop_
_entity.id
_entity.type
_entity.pdbx_description
1 polymer ?
#
loop_
_entity_poly.entity_id
_entity_poly.type
_entity_poly.pdbx_seq_one_letter_code
_entity_poly.pdbx_strand_id
1 'polypeptide(L)'
;MTLKSSLKLRPIDRQAALVVQKAPSHSTFQIKNRDKLVDSEFWEAPRPHKPIPDNTDFIDLTGSKVGRLTVIGFLGKSVWQCRCVCGRYCKRTKKFIEQVIDGRESTESMCRECYGVMLLKKQEYFKAHGCYPSDKKKMEL
;
A
#
# COMPACT_ATOMS: atom_id res chain seq x y z
N MET A 1 48.77 -24.65 29.82
CA MET A 1 48.84 -23.27 29.31
C MET A 1 47.59 -22.98 28.49
N THR A 2 46.65 -22.21 29.01
CA THR A 2 45.44 -21.80 28.28
C THR A 2 45.77 -20.62 27.38
N LEU A 3 45.85 -20.86 26.07
CA LEU A 3 46.01 -19.80 25.07
C LEU A 3 44.74 -18.95 25.05
N LYS A 4 44.76 -17.80 25.73
CA LYS A 4 43.74 -16.76 25.55
C LYS A 4 44.02 -16.05 24.22
N SER A 5 43.55 -16.64 23.12
CA SER A 5 43.56 -15.94 21.84
C SER A 5 42.48 -14.85 21.85
N SER A 6 42.91 -13.60 21.80
CA SER A 6 42.04 -12.42 21.67
C SER A 6 41.55 -12.19 20.24
N LEU A 7 41.96 -13.06 19.31
CA LEU A 7 41.65 -12.95 17.89
C LEU A 7 40.21 -13.38 17.65
N LYS A 8 39.34 -12.40 17.41
CA LYS A 8 37.98 -12.63 16.90
C LYS A 8 38.09 -13.18 15.47
N LEU A 9 37.76 -14.45 15.28
CA LEU A 9 37.64 -15.04 13.95
C LEU A 9 36.60 -14.25 13.15
N ARG A 10 36.99 -13.77 11.98
CA ARG A 10 36.11 -13.07 11.04
C ARG A 10 35.76 -14.01 9.88
N PRO A 11 34.52 -13.96 9.36
CA PRO A 11 34.14 -14.78 8.21
C PRO A 11 35.02 -14.48 7.00
N ILE A 12 35.39 -15.53 6.26
CA ILE A 12 36.26 -15.42 5.08
C ILE A 12 35.56 -14.76 3.90
N ASP A 13 34.26 -14.98 3.77
CA ASP A 13 33.43 -14.46 2.69
C ASP A 13 32.01 -14.10 3.18
N ARG A 14 31.19 -13.65 2.24
CA ARG A 14 29.80 -13.25 2.50
C ARG A 14 28.91 -14.43 2.92
N GLN A 15 29.15 -15.63 2.39
CA GLN A 15 28.36 -16.83 2.71
C GLN A 15 28.61 -17.24 4.17
N ALA A 16 29.88 -17.37 4.55
CA ALA A 16 30.30 -17.63 5.92
C ALA A 16 29.80 -16.55 6.88
N ALA A 17 29.79 -15.28 6.45
CA ALA A 17 29.25 -14.19 7.28
C ALA A 17 27.76 -14.32 7.54
N LEU A 18 26.97 -14.77 6.56
CA LEU A 18 25.54 -14.99 6.71
C LEU A 18 25.22 -16.21 7.58
N VAL A 19 26.05 -17.25 7.54
CA VAL A 19 25.86 -18.45 8.37
C VAL A 19 26.20 -18.18 9.84
N VAL A 20 27.25 -17.38 10.10
CA VAL A 20 27.73 -17.09 11.46
C VAL A 20 27.00 -15.90 12.10
N GLN A 21 26.10 -15.23 11.38
CA GLN A 21 25.33 -14.10 11.92
C GLN A 21 24.43 -14.55 13.08
N LYS A 22 24.35 -13.73 14.13
CA LYS A 22 23.47 -14.01 15.27
C LYS A 22 22.02 -14.04 14.80
N ALA A 23 21.27 -15.04 15.24
CA ALA A 23 19.83 -15.10 14.99
C ALA A 23 19.15 -13.82 15.52
N PRO A 24 18.14 -13.28 14.81
CA PRO A 24 17.38 -12.13 15.29
C PRO A 24 16.74 -12.42 16.65
N SER A 25 16.77 -11.45 17.57
CA SER A 25 16.26 -11.63 18.94
C SER A 25 14.74 -11.91 19.01
N HIS A 26 13.97 -11.63 17.96
CA HIS A 26 12.52 -11.77 17.92
C HIS A 26 12.00 -12.77 16.87
N SER A 27 12.83 -13.69 16.36
CA SER A 27 12.49 -14.58 15.21
C SER A 27 12.04 -13.84 13.94
N THR A 28 12.09 -12.51 13.93
CA THR A 28 11.86 -11.69 12.74
C THR A 28 13.20 -11.44 12.07
N PHE A 29 13.42 -12.04 10.91
CA PHE A 29 14.54 -11.64 10.05
C PHE A 29 14.40 -10.14 9.76
N GLN A 30 15.36 -9.32 10.23
CA GLN A 30 15.37 -7.89 9.92
C GLN A 30 15.76 -7.72 8.45
N ILE A 31 14.80 -7.90 7.55
CA ILE A 31 14.98 -7.68 6.12
C ILE A 31 15.24 -6.18 5.95
N LYS A 32 16.46 -5.82 5.56
CA LYS A 32 16.80 -4.45 5.18
C LYS A 32 15.87 -4.04 4.04
N ASN A 33 15.21 -2.89 4.18
CA ASN A 33 14.20 -2.43 3.24
C ASN A 33 12.96 -3.34 3.13
N ARG A 34 12.48 -3.92 4.24
CA ARG A 34 11.17 -4.61 4.27
C ARG A 34 10.08 -3.75 3.61
N ASP A 35 10.07 -2.45 3.86
CA ASP A 35 9.12 -1.49 3.27
C ASP A 35 9.28 -1.30 1.75
N LYS A 36 10.39 -1.73 1.13
CA LYS A 36 10.55 -1.75 -0.33
C LYS A 36 10.14 -3.10 -0.93
N LEU A 37 10.20 -4.17 -0.15
CA LEU A 37 9.82 -5.53 -0.58
C LEU A 37 8.34 -5.81 -0.43
N VAL A 38 7.74 -5.32 0.66
CA VAL A 38 6.29 -5.34 0.84
C VAL A 38 5.78 -4.13 0.07
N ASP A 39 5.11 -4.39 -1.06
CA ASP A 39 4.54 -3.42 -1.98
C ASP A 39 3.84 -2.27 -1.23
N SER A 40 4.60 -1.21 -0.96
CA SER A 40 4.35 -0.24 0.12
C SER A 40 3.42 0.88 -0.30
N GLU A 41 2.56 0.62 -1.28
CA GLU A 41 1.51 1.53 -1.69
C GLU A 41 0.30 1.48 -0.74
N PHE A 42 0.34 0.57 0.23
CA PHE A 42 -0.75 0.29 1.12
C PHE A 42 -0.34 0.24 2.58
N TRP A 43 -1.06 1.00 3.40
CA TRP A 43 -0.69 1.21 4.80
C TRP A 43 -1.86 0.84 5.71
N GLU A 44 -1.54 0.12 6.77
CA GLU A 44 -2.48 -0.18 7.86
C GLU A 44 -2.76 1.07 8.71
N ALA A 45 -1.79 2.00 8.77
CA ALA A 45 -1.88 3.27 9.47
C ALA A 45 -1.78 4.47 8.50
N PRO A 46 -2.34 5.65 8.84
CA PRO A 46 -2.16 6.84 8.02
C PRO A 46 -0.70 7.28 8.01
N ARG A 47 -0.27 7.93 6.93
CA ARG A 47 1.08 8.50 6.83
C ARG A 47 1.01 9.97 7.25
N PRO A 48 2.13 10.54 7.73
CA PRO A 48 2.16 11.98 7.99
C PRO A 48 1.91 12.74 6.68
N HIS A 49 0.94 13.63 6.70
CA HIS A 49 0.60 14.49 5.56
C HIS A 49 1.57 15.67 5.49
N LYS A 50 1.79 16.16 4.27
CA LYS A 50 2.48 17.43 4.05
C LYS A 50 1.48 18.57 4.14
N PRO A 51 1.91 19.79 4.51
CA PRO A 51 1.06 20.95 4.39
C PRO A 51 0.60 21.12 2.93
N ILE A 52 -0.64 21.55 2.78
CA ILE A 52 -1.18 21.97 1.49
C ILE A 52 -0.38 23.20 1.05
N PRO A 53 0.10 23.25 -0.21
CA PRO A 53 0.78 24.45 -0.70
C PRO A 53 -0.23 25.59 -0.87
N ASP A 54 0.10 26.77 -0.35
CA ASP A 54 -0.72 27.99 -0.40
C ASP A 54 -0.72 28.68 -1.79
N ASN A 55 -0.59 27.91 -2.87
CA ASN A 55 -0.65 28.45 -4.23
C ASN A 55 -2.11 28.58 -4.68
N THR A 56 -2.45 29.70 -5.34
CA THR A 56 -3.77 29.98 -5.92
C THR A 56 -4.28 28.89 -6.87
N ASP A 57 -3.38 28.18 -7.56
CA ASP A 57 -3.74 27.11 -8.51
C ASP A 57 -3.90 25.72 -7.85
N PHE A 58 -3.66 25.62 -6.54
CA PHE A 58 -3.75 24.36 -5.82
C PHE A 58 -5.17 24.12 -5.32
N ILE A 59 -5.83 23.14 -5.96
CA ILE A 59 -7.15 22.66 -5.53
C ILE A 59 -6.96 21.66 -4.38
N ASP A 60 -7.49 21.99 -3.21
CA ASP A 60 -7.57 21.04 -2.10
C ASP A 60 -8.68 20.01 -2.36
N LEU A 61 -8.31 18.73 -2.34
CA LEU A 61 -9.21 17.61 -2.54
C LEU A 61 -9.54 16.89 -1.23
N THR A 62 -9.06 17.38 -0.08
CA THR A 62 -9.33 16.81 1.23
C THR A 62 -10.83 16.69 1.50
N GLY A 63 -11.29 15.52 1.96
CA GLY A 63 -12.71 15.23 2.21
C GLY A 63 -13.49 14.70 1.00
N SER A 64 -12.93 14.78 -0.21
CA SER A 64 -13.59 14.27 -1.42
C SER A 64 -13.81 12.76 -1.37
N LYS A 65 -15.00 12.30 -1.80
CA LYS A 65 -15.34 10.88 -1.92
C LYS A 65 -15.15 10.41 -3.35
N VAL A 66 -14.40 9.33 -3.51
CA VAL A 66 -14.00 8.75 -4.79
C VAL A 66 -14.38 7.27 -4.74
N GLY A 67 -15.61 6.94 -5.11
CA GLY A 67 -16.12 5.58 -5.00
C GLY A 67 -16.09 5.06 -3.56
N ARG A 68 -15.25 4.06 -3.26
CA ARG A 68 -15.06 3.49 -1.90
C ARG A 68 -13.93 4.15 -1.12
N LEU A 69 -13.32 5.19 -1.67
CA LEU A 69 -12.20 5.91 -1.09
C LEU A 69 -12.64 7.30 -0.62
N THR A 70 -12.08 7.77 0.49
CA THR A 70 -12.22 9.14 1.00
C THR A 70 -10.85 9.79 1.10
N VAL A 71 -10.65 10.96 0.49
CA VAL A 71 -9.38 11.68 0.54
C VAL A 71 -9.19 12.28 1.93
N ILE A 72 -8.05 12.01 2.56
CA ILE A 72 -7.74 12.47 3.94
C ILE A 72 -6.63 13.50 4.01
N GLY A 73 -5.76 13.60 3.01
CA GLY A 73 -4.71 14.62 3.00
C GLY A 73 -3.66 14.46 1.91
N PHE A 74 -2.77 15.44 1.83
CA PHE A 74 -1.78 15.57 0.77
C PHE A 74 -0.44 14.92 1.13
N LEU A 75 0.12 14.13 0.21
CA LEU A 75 1.43 13.47 0.39
C LEU A 75 2.57 14.17 -0.37
N GLY A 76 2.24 15.12 -1.25
CA GLY A 76 3.20 15.78 -2.14
C GLY A 76 3.11 15.31 -3.59
N LYS A 77 3.69 16.09 -4.52
CA LYS A 77 3.77 15.76 -5.96
C LYS A 77 2.44 15.35 -6.60
N SER A 78 1.35 16.05 -6.26
CA SER A 78 -0.01 15.75 -6.76
C SER A 78 -0.51 14.35 -6.37
N VAL A 79 0.02 13.78 -5.28
CA VAL A 79 -0.44 12.52 -4.71
C VAL A 79 -1.17 12.80 -3.40
N TRP A 80 -2.29 12.12 -3.24
CA TRP A 80 -3.21 12.25 -2.13
C TRP A 80 -3.32 10.93 -1.39
N GLN A 81 -3.41 11.01 -0.06
CA GLN A 81 -3.73 9.89 0.78
C GLN A 81 -5.24 9.71 0.85
N CYS A 82 -5.69 8.49 0.61
CA CYS A 82 -7.09 8.11 0.68
C CYS A 82 -7.28 7.00 1.72
N ARG A 83 -8.41 7.03 2.42
CA ARG A 83 -8.89 5.98 3.30
C ARG A 83 -9.98 5.18 2.61
N CYS A 84 -9.83 3.86 2.56
CA CYS A 84 -10.85 2.97 2.01
C CYS A 84 -11.90 2.61 3.08
N VAL A 85 -13.10 2.22 2.65
CA VAL A 85 -14.17 1.74 3.56
C VAL A 85 -13.75 0.55 4.43
N CYS A 86 -12.76 -0.25 4.01
CA CYS A 86 -12.21 -1.34 4.82
C CYS A 86 -11.23 -0.88 5.91
N GLY A 87 -10.99 0.43 6.04
CA GLY A 87 -10.13 1.03 7.06
C GLY A 87 -8.67 1.23 6.65
N ARG A 88 -8.20 0.55 5.60
CA ARG A 88 -6.81 0.68 5.11
C ARG A 88 -6.61 1.93 4.24
N TYR A 89 -5.36 2.37 4.12
CA TYR A 89 -4.98 3.59 3.42
C TYR A 89 -4.21 3.32 2.13
N CYS A 90 -4.50 4.09 1.08
CA CYS A 90 -3.82 4.01 -0.21
C CYS A 90 -3.47 5.40 -0.73
N LYS A 91 -2.43 5.48 -1.57
CA LYS A 91 -2.10 6.71 -2.30
C LYS A 91 -2.83 6.76 -3.64
N ARG A 92 -3.32 7.92 -4.06
CA ARG A 92 -3.95 8.15 -5.36
C ARG A 92 -3.47 9.46 -5.98
N THR A 93 -3.38 9.50 -7.29
CA THR A 93 -2.96 10.70 -8.03
C THR A 93 -4.12 11.69 -8.13
N LYS A 94 -3.84 13.00 -8.12
CA LYS A 94 -4.79 14.09 -8.35
C LYS A 94 -5.68 13.82 -9.58
N LYS A 95 -5.06 13.49 -10.72
CA LYS A 95 -5.75 13.17 -11.99
C LYS A 95 -6.80 12.06 -11.85
N PHE A 96 -6.54 11.04 -11.02
CA PHE A 96 -7.52 9.97 -10.81
C PHE A 96 -8.73 10.46 -10.01
N ILE A 97 -8.48 11.25 -8.97
CA ILE A 97 -9.54 11.82 -8.12
C ILE A 97 -10.42 12.75 -8.94
N GLU A 98 -9.82 13.66 -9.71
CA GLU A 98 -10.53 14.58 -10.61
C GLU A 98 -11.39 13.83 -11.61
N GLN A 99 -10.85 12.83 -12.31
CA GLN A 99 -11.62 12.03 -13.27
C GLN A 99 -12.86 11.38 -12.66
N VAL A 100 -12.77 10.89 -11.42
CA VAL A 100 -13.92 10.27 -10.75
C VAL A 100 -14.93 11.33 -10.31
N ILE A 101 -14.47 12.51 -9.87
CA ILE A 101 -15.33 13.65 -9.56
C ILE A 101 -16.07 14.12 -10.83
N ASP A 102 -15.41 14.11 -11.98
CA ASP A 102 -15.98 14.43 -13.29
C ASP A 102 -16.97 13.36 -13.81
N GLY A 103 -17.26 12.32 -13.03
CA GLY A 103 -18.26 11.30 -13.35
C GLY A 103 -17.71 10.04 -14.02
N ARG A 104 -16.39 9.84 -14.08
CA ARG A 104 -15.80 8.57 -14.53
C ARG A 104 -16.09 7.47 -13.51
N GLU A 105 -17.05 6.61 -13.80
CA GLU A 105 -17.25 5.35 -13.07
C GLU A 105 -16.02 4.44 -13.31
N SER A 106 -15.21 4.24 -12.28
CA SER A 106 -14.03 3.35 -12.34
C SER A 106 -14.16 2.23 -11.32
N THR A 107 -14.05 0.98 -11.81
CA THR A 107 -13.97 -0.24 -10.99
C THR A 107 -12.78 -0.21 -10.01
N GLU A 108 -11.79 0.64 -10.26
CA GLU A 108 -10.54 0.71 -9.49
C GLU A 108 -10.59 1.73 -8.33
N SER A 109 -11.77 2.26 -8.01
CA SER A 109 -11.99 3.22 -6.90
C SER A 109 -12.12 2.54 -5.53
N MET A 110 -11.26 1.55 -5.27
CA MET A 110 -11.12 0.83 -4.00
C MET A 110 -9.64 0.57 -3.68
N CYS A 111 -9.33 0.12 -2.48
CA CYS A 111 -7.96 -0.28 -2.17
C CYS A 111 -7.57 -1.63 -2.79
N ARG A 112 -6.28 -1.97 -2.79
CA ARG A 112 -5.78 -3.23 -3.36
C ARG A 112 -6.42 -4.47 -2.76
N GLU A 113 -6.62 -4.49 -1.43
CA GLU A 113 -7.26 -5.64 -0.77
C GLU A 113 -8.73 -5.76 -1.16
N CYS A 114 -9.48 -4.66 -1.15
CA CYS A 114 -10.85 -4.66 -1.63
C CYS A 114 -10.92 -5.05 -3.11
N TYR A 115 -9.95 -4.63 -3.92
CA TYR A 115 -9.85 -5.04 -5.31
C TYR A 115 -9.60 -6.55 -5.43
N GLY A 116 -8.74 -7.12 -4.60
CA GLY A 116 -8.53 -8.58 -4.52
C GLY A 116 -9.81 -9.32 -4.14
N VAL A 117 -10.54 -8.84 -3.12
CA VAL A 117 -11.83 -9.41 -2.72
C VAL A 117 -12.86 -9.30 -3.86
N MET A 118 -12.92 -8.16 -4.54
CA MET A 118 -13.81 -7.96 -5.70
C MET A 118 -13.48 -8.94 -6.83
N LEU A 119 -12.20 -9.20 -7.12
CA LEU A 119 -11.81 -10.18 -8.14
C LEU A 119 -12.26 -11.61 -7.79
N LEU A 120 -12.15 -12.01 -6.52
CA LEU A 120 -12.63 -13.32 -6.05
C LEU A 120 -14.15 -13.42 -6.20
N LYS A 121 -14.89 -12.41 -5.72
CA LYS A 121 -16.36 -12.35 -5.85
C LYS A 121 -16.83 -12.27 -7.29
N LYS A 122 -16.07 -11.61 -8.17
CA LYS A 122 -16.34 -11.59 -9.62
C LYS A 122 -16.30 -13.00 -10.21
N GLN A 123 -15.36 -13.84 -9.78
CA GLN A 123 -15.29 -15.24 -10.22
C GLN A 123 -16.46 -16.05 -9.68
N GLU A 124 -16.85 -15.85 -8.42
CA GLU A 124 -18.04 -16.49 -7.83
C GLU A 124 -19.31 -16.08 -8.56
N TYR A 125 -19.46 -14.79 -8.88
CA TYR A 125 -20.58 -14.26 -9.66
C TYR A 125 -20.65 -14.93 -11.05
N PHE A 126 -19.51 -15.06 -11.74
CA PHE A 126 -19.47 -15.73 -13.04
C PHE A 126 -19.89 -17.21 -12.94
N LYS A 127 -19.45 -17.92 -11.90
CA LYS A 127 -19.86 -19.31 -11.65
C LYS A 127 -21.37 -19.43 -11.39
N ALA A 128 -21.96 -18.46 -10.70
CA ALA A 128 -23.39 -18.48 -10.36
C ALA A 128 -24.31 -18.06 -11.52
N HIS A 129 -23.89 -17.08 -12.33
CA HIS A 129 -24.75 -16.45 -13.33
C HIS A 129 -24.36 -16.74 -14.79
N GLY A 130 -23.19 -17.33 -15.04
CA GLY A 130 -22.66 -17.57 -16.39
C GLY A 130 -22.25 -16.31 -17.14
N CYS A 131 -22.25 -15.14 -16.49
CA CYS A 131 -21.89 -13.86 -17.07
C CYS A 131 -21.04 -13.02 -16.10
N TYR A 132 -20.27 -12.07 -16.61
CA TYR A 132 -19.48 -11.17 -15.77
C TYR A 132 -20.35 -10.04 -15.20
N PRO A 133 -20.11 -9.61 -13.94
CA PRO A 133 -20.84 -8.51 -13.33
C PRO A 133 -20.54 -7.19 -14.06
N SER A 134 -21.53 -6.29 -14.09
CA SER A 134 -21.35 -4.91 -14.56
C SER A 134 -20.41 -4.11 -13.65
N ASP A 135 -19.88 -2.97 -14.10
CA ASP A 135 -18.95 -2.17 -13.29
C ASP A 135 -19.57 -1.62 -12.01
N LYS A 136 -20.85 -1.24 -12.07
CA LYS A 136 -21.64 -0.89 -10.87
C LYS A 136 -21.71 -2.06 -9.90
N LYS A 137 -21.97 -3.27 -10.42
CA LYS A 137 -22.06 -4.46 -9.57
C LYS A 137 -20.71 -4.81 -8.93
N LYS A 138 -19.61 -4.69 -9.68
CA LYS A 138 -18.24 -4.89 -9.15
C LYS A 138 -17.92 -3.98 -7.97
N MET A 139 -18.52 -2.79 -7.91
CA MET A 139 -18.32 -1.86 -6.81
C MET A 139 -18.99 -2.29 -5.50
N GLU A 140 -20.08 -3.05 -5.61
CA GLU A 140 -20.84 -3.60 -4.48
C GLU A 140 -20.22 -4.89 -3.92
N LEU A 141 -19.54 -5.66 -4.79
CA LEU A 141 -18.79 -6.86 -4.41
C LEU A 141 -17.63 -6.48 -3.46
#